data_AF-A0A4Y8UFF4-F1
#
_entry.id   AF-A0A4Y8UFF4-F1
#
_cell.length_a   1.000
_cell.length_b   1.000
_cell.length_c   1.000
_cell.angle_alpha   90.00
_cell.angle_beta   90.00
_cell.angle_gamma   90.00
#
_symmetry.space_group_name_H-M   'P 1'
#
loop_
_entity.id
_entity.type
_entity.pdbx_description
1 polymer ?
#
loop_
_entity_poly.entity_id
_entity_poly.type
_entity_poly.pdbx_seq_one_letter_code
_entity_poly.pdbx_strand_id
1 'polypeptide(L)'
;MAGGIVASVATVWLLRTAPEPATLDNAAPSAANSAVSTPQPQPPEAEIPTREQPIATQPPLPPLPLLDDSDEWLRQQSSALVPSALRQQLDLWLASSDLLRRSSAYIDGLARGQLLSNIFPLTAPSDRFISHTSNGSLWMNAGNYDRYNATVDLITALDAEQLVALF
;
A
#
# COMPACT_ATOMS: atom_id res chain seq x y z
N MET A 1 -52.58 7.01 -22.44
CA MET A 1 -51.90 8.08 -23.20
C MET A 1 -51.92 9.36 -22.36
N ALA A 2 -50.76 9.80 -21.88
CA ALA A 2 -50.41 11.11 -21.29
C ALA A 2 -48.94 10.91 -20.81
N GLY A 3 -47.85 11.46 -21.35
CA GLY A 3 -47.59 12.83 -21.81
C GLY A 3 -47.57 13.75 -20.58
N GLY A 4 -46.50 14.27 -20.02
CA GLY A 4 -45.13 14.63 -20.45
C GLY A 4 -44.68 15.75 -19.50
N ILE A 5 -43.39 16.11 -19.49
CA ILE A 5 -42.77 17.25 -18.78
C ILE A 5 -42.27 16.96 -17.35
N VAL A 6 -41.13 16.25 -17.25
CA VAL A 6 -40.11 16.52 -16.20
C VAL A 6 -38.75 16.47 -16.87
N ALA A 7 -38.47 17.43 -17.74
CA ALA A 7 -37.19 17.50 -18.44
C ALA A 7 -36.82 18.96 -18.77
N SER A 8 -36.86 19.87 -17.80
CA SER A 8 -36.55 21.28 -18.08
C SER A 8 -36.08 22.09 -16.85
N VAL A 9 -35.18 21.57 -16.02
CA VAL A 9 -34.45 22.44 -15.06
C VAL A 9 -32.94 22.15 -15.05
N ALA A 10 -32.51 20.92 -15.33
CA ALA A 10 -31.08 20.58 -15.33
C ALA A 10 -30.28 21.20 -16.49
N THR A 11 -30.92 21.52 -17.63
CA THR A 11 -30.21 22.04 -18.81
C THR A 11 -29.76 23.50 -18.65
N VAL A 12 -30.39 24.28 -17.77
CA VAL A 12 -30.08 25.73 -17.63
C VAL A 12 -28.86 25.98 -16.74
N TRP A 13 -28.49 25.02 -15.87
CA TRP A 13 -27.34 25.18 -14.98
C TRP A 13 -26.00 24.89 -15.68
N LEU A 14 -26.00 24.05 -16.72
CA LEU A 14 -24.77 23.60 -17.39
C LEU A 14 -24.24 24.56 -18.47
N LEU A 15 -25.02 25.59 -18.85
CA LEU A 15 -24.63 26.60 -19.85
C LEU A 15 -24.10 27.91 -19.22
N ARG A 16 -23.97 27.99 -17.89
CA ARG A 16 -23.49 29.21 -17.18
C ARG A 16 -21.99 29.28 -16.91
N THR A 17 -21.22 28.28 -17.33
CA THR A 17 -19.76 28.24 -17.14
C THR A 17 -19.03 27.99 -18.46
N ALA A 18 -19.41 28.68 -19.52
CA ALA A 18 -18.57 28.80 -20.70
C ALA A 18 -17.56 29.95 -20.44
N PRO A 19 -16.25 29.69 -20.32
CA PRO A 19 -15.28 30.77 -20.29
C PRO A 19 -15.27 31.48 -21.65
N GLU A 20 -15.40 32.79 -21.59
CA GLU A 20 -15.42 33.72 -22.72
C GLU A 20 -14.11 33.63 -23.54
N PRO A 21 -14.16 33.68 -24.89
CA PRO A 21 -12.95 33.67 -25.70
C PRO A 21 -12.21 34.98 -25.49
N ALA A 22 -11.04 34.93 -24.86
CA ALA A 22 -10.17 36.08 -24.71
C ALA A 22 -9.78 36.60 -26.11
N THR A 23 -10.33 37.75 -26.46
CA THR A 23 -9.95 38.57 -27.61
C THR A 23 -8.46 38.91 -27.50
N LEU A 24 -7.66 38.49 -28.48
CA LEU A 24 -6.30 38.99 -28.67
C LEU A 24 -6.38 40.42 -29.17
N ASP A 25 -6.48 41.38 -28.25
CA ASP A 25 -6.28 42.78 -28.58
C ASP A 25 -4.77 43.03 -28.71
N ASN A 26 -4.32 43.08 -29.95
CA ASN A 26 -2.94 43.38 -30.31
C ASN A 26 -2.76 44.90 -30.35
N ALA A 27 -2.24 45.47 -29.27
CA ALA A 27 -1.69 46.82 -29.24
C ALA A 27 -0.19 46.75 -28.94
N ALA A 28 0.63 46.99 -29.96
CA ALA A 28 2.04 47.34 -29.84
C ALA A 28 2.20 48.88 -29.84
N PRO A 29 3.38 49.45 -29.55
CA PRO A 29 4.39 49.15 -28.54
C PRO A 29 4.74 50.42 -27.70
N SER A 30 5.74 50.29 -26.81
CA SER A 30 6.57 51.36 -26.21
C SER A 30 6.40 51.53 -24.70
N ALA A 31 7.39 51.06 -23.94
CA ALA A 31 8.44 51.93 -23.39
C ALA A 31 9.27 51.12 -22.40
N ALA A 32 10.58 51.33 -22.47
CA ALA A 32 11.58 50.65 -21.67
C ALA A 32 11.30 50.79 -20.16
N ASN A 33 11.17 49.64 -19.48
CA ASN A 33 11.62 49.53 -18.11
C ASN A 33 12.66 48.41 -18.08
N SER A 34 13.92 48.82 -18.06
CA SER A 34 15.04 47.96 -17.68
C SER A 34 14.82 47.54 -16.22
N ALA A 35 14.10 46.45 -16.01
CA ALA A 35 14.18 45.72 -14.75
C ALA A 35 15.54 45.05 -14.72
N VAL A 36 16.45 45.59 -13.91
CA VAL A 36 17.70 44.92 -13.57
C VAL A 36 17.32 43.58 -12.94
N SER A 37 17.53 42.48 -13.66
CA SER A 37 17.40 41.14 -13.09
C SER A 37 18.54 40.94 -12.10
N THR A 38 18.30 41.23 -10.82
CA THR A 38 19.13 40.70 -9.75
C THR A 38 19.03 39.17 -9.81
N PRO A 39 20.14 38.42 -9.94
CA PRO A 39 20.10 36.97 -9.91
C PRO A 39 19.46 36.51 -8.59
N GLN A 40 18.34 35.79 -8.69
CA GLN A 40 17.77 35.12 -7.52
C GLN A 40 18.77 34.04 -7.09
N PRO A 41 19.21 33.99 -5.82
CA PRO A 41 20.15 32.98 -5.37
C PRO A 41 19.53 31.60 -5.61
N GLN A 42 20.11 30.83 -6.55
CA GLN A 42 19.81 29.42 -6.67
C GLN A 42 20.23 28.72 -5.37
N PRO A 43 19.38 27.88 -4.77
CA PRO A 43 19.83 26.97 -3.74
C PRO A 43 21.06 26.21 -4.27
N PRO A 44 22.11 26.02 -3.47
CA PRO A 44 23.26 25.23 -3.91
C PRO A 44 22.74 23.86 -4.35
N GLU A 45 23.11 23.46 -5.56
CA GLU A 45 22.90 22.09 -6.04
C GLU A 45 23.59 21.17 -5.03
N ALA A 46 22.81 20.33 -4.35
CA ALA A 46 23.39 19.38 -3.41
C ALA A 46 24.18 18.36 -4.23
N GLU A 47 25.52 18.40 -4.17
CA GLU A 47 26.35 17.30 -4.62
C GLU A 47 26.00 16.09 -3.77
N ILE A 48 25.17 15.19 -4.30
CA ILE A 48 24.98 13.87 -3.73
C ILE A 48 26.31 13.14 -3.99
N PRO A 49 27.12 12.83 -2.96
CA PRO A 49 28.33 12.07 -3.19
C PRO A 49 27.91 10.75 -3.85
N THR A 50 28.36 10.54 -5.09
CA THR A 50 28.22 9.25 -5.74
C THR A 50 29.12 8.31 -4.94
N ARG A 51 28.53 7.58 -3.99
CA ARG A 51 29.18 6.41 -3.42
C ARG A 51 29.30 5.43 -4.58
N GLU A 52 30.49 5.34 -5.16
CA GLU A 52 30.92 4.13 -5.84
C GLU A 52 30.89 3.02 -4.79
N GLN A 53 29.72 2.41 -4.59
CA GLN A 53 29.66 1.14 -3.90
C GLN A 53 30.47 0.18 -4.76
N PRO A 54 31.49 -0.50 -4.21
CA PRO A 54 32.09 -1.62 -4.91
C PRO A 54 30.94 -2.52 -5.33
N ILE A 55 30.79 -2.73 -6.64
CA ILE A 55 29.87 -3.76 -7.14
C ILE A 55 30.54 -5.06 -6.71
N ALA A 56 30.25 -5.49 -5.47
CA ALA A 56 30.59 -6.82 -5.05
C ALA A 56 29.90 -7.73 -6.06
N THR A 57 30.66 -8.57 -6.75
CA THR A 57 30.11 -9.59 -7.63
C THR A 57 29.31 -10.55 -6.75
N GLN A 58 28.04 -10.24 -6.54
CA GLN A 58 27.12 -11.13 -5.85
C GLN A 58 26.99 -12.39 -6.71
N PRO A 59 26.97 -13.58 -6.09
CA PRO A 59 26.69 -14.80 -6.83
C PRO A 59 25.35 -14.62 -7.57
N PRO A 60 25.22 -15.18 -8.79
CA PRO A 60 23.97 -15.09 -9.52
C PRO A 60 22.85 -15.71 -8.68
N LEU A 61 21.77 -14.94 -8.49
CA LEU A 61 20.56 -15.40 -7.82
C LEU A 61 19.95 -16.58 -8.58
N PRO A 62 19.31 -17.53 -7.87
CA PRO A 62 18.56 -18.59 -8.52
C PRO A 62 17.47 -17.99 -9.43
N PRO A 63 17.18 -18.61 -10.59
CA PRO A 63 16.12 -18.12 -11.46
C PRO A 63 14.77 -18.22 -10.75
N LEU A 64 13.99 -17.14 -10.80
CA LEU A 64 12.64 -17.12 -10.25
C LEU A 64 11.70 -18.03 -11.06
N PRO A 65 10.73 -18.68 -10.41
CA PRO A 65 9.70 -19.43 -11.10
C PRO A 65 8.83 -18.52 -11.98
N LEU A 66 8.10 -19.10 -12.93
CA LEU A 66 7.00 -18.41 -13.60
C LEU A 66 5.92 -18.05 -12.57
N LEU A 67 5.12 -17.03 -12.88
CA LEU A 67 4.09 -16.55 -11.97
C LEU A 67 3.09 -17.66 -11.61
N ASP A 68 2.71 -18.50 -12.57
CA ASP A 68 1.75 -19.59 -12.37
C ASP A 68 2.32 -20.71 -11.46
N ASP A 69 3.65 -20.83 -11.37
CA ASP A 69 4.34 -21.83 -10.53
C ASP A 69 4.78 -21.24 -9.17
N SER A 70 4.60 -19.93 -8.97
CA SER A 70 5.11 -19.21 -7.80
C SER A 70 4.48 -19.66 -6.47
N ASP A 71 3.22 -20.08 -6.49
CA ASP A 71 2.51 -20.55 -5.30
C ASP A 71 3.13 -21.83 -4.74
N GLU A 72 3.38 -22.81 -5.62
CA GLU A 72 4.01 -24.07 -5.21
C GLU A 72 5.44 -23.84 -4.75
N TRP A 73 6.19 -23.04 -5.52
CA TRP A 73 7.56 -22.69 -5.17
C TRP A 73 7.65 -22.03 -3.79
N LEU A 74 6.78 -21.06 -3.49
CA LEU A 74 6.78 -20.37 -2.19
C LEU A 74 6.45 -21.33 -1.03
N ARG A 75 5.52 -22.27 -1.22
CA ARG A 75 5.20 -23.29 -0.21
C ARG A 75 6.37 -24.25 0.03
N GLN A 76 7.19 -24.53 -0.98
CA GLN A 76 8.40 -25.35 -0.78
C GLN A 76 9.47 -24.58 0.03
N GLN A 77 9.60 -23.28 -0.18
CA GLN A 77 10.56 -22.44 0.55
C GLN A 77 10.10 -22.07 1.98
N SER A 78 8.79 -22.05 2.24
CA SER A 78 8.19 -21.53 3.48
C SER A 78 8.71 -22.20 4.76
N SER A 79 9.06 -23.48 4.70
CA SER A 79 9.50 -24.26 5.86
C SER A 79 10.83 -23.80 6.47
N ALA A 80 11.64 -23.07 5.68
CA ALA A 80 12.90 -22.47 6.09
C ALA A 80 12.70 -21.09 6.73
N LEU A 81 11.60 -20.40 6.41
CA LEU A 81 11.33 -19.03 6.84
C LEU A 81 10.93 -18.91 8.31
N VAL A 82 10.46 -19.99 8.93
CA VAL A 82 9.97 -19.97 10.32
C VAL A 82 10.43 -21.21 11.11
N PRO A 83 10.53 -21.12 12.46
CA PRO A 83 10.75 -22.27 13.32
C PRO A 83 9.73 -23.39 13.09
N SER A 84 10.14 -24.64 13.32
CA SER A 84 9.30 -25.83 13.09
C SER A 84 7.95 -25.79 13.81
N ALA A 85 7.89 -25.16 15.00
CA ALA A 85 6.67 -24.99 15.78
C ALA A 85 5.59 -24.12 15.10
N LEU A 86 5.98 -23.24 14.16
CA LEU A 86 5.08 -22.29 13.51
C LEU A 86 4.74 -22.67 12.07
N ARG A 87 5.35 -23.73 11.51
CA ARG A 87 5.14 -24.17 10.12
C ARG A 87 3.69 -24.45 9.78
N GLN A 88 2.98 -25.18 10.64
CA GLN A 88 1.56 -25.49 10.42
C GLN A 88 0.71 -24.21 10.30
N GLN A 89 1.04 -23.19 11.08
CA GLN A 89 0.31 -21.93 11.03
C GLN A 89 0.65 -21.14 9.76
N LEU A 90 1.92 -21.15 9.33
CA LEU A 90 2.33 -20.58 8.05
C LEU A 90 1.62 -21.27 6.88
N ASP A 91 1.52 -22.60 6.91
CA ASP A 91 0.85 -23.39 5.87
C ASP A 91 -0.62 -23.02 5.72
N LEU A 92 -1.31 -22.67 6.82
CA LEU A 92 -2.68 -22.16 6.77
C LEU A 92 -2.79 -20.82 6.03
N TRP A 93 -1.82 -19.92 6.23
CA TRP A 93 -1.79 -18.62 5.54
C TRP A 93 -1.45 -18.77 4.05
N LEU A 94 -0.59 -19.74 3.73
CA LEU A 94 -0.21 -20.06 2.37
C LEU A 94 -1.19 -20.99 1.66
N ALA A 95 -2.29 -21.41 2.29
CA ALA A 95 -3.21 -22.40 1.74
C ALA A 95 -3.99 -21.93 0.50
N SER A 96 -4.17 -20.61 0.33
CA SER A 96 -4.88 -20.04 -0.83
C SER A 96 -4.07 -20.11 -2.12
N SER A 97 -4.76 -20.04 -3.27
CA SER A 97 -4.15 -19.77 -4.57
C SER A 97 -3.87 -18.28 -4.78
N ASP A 98 -3.08 -17.96 -5.79
CA ASP A 98 -2.73 -16.60 -6.20
C ASP A 98 -2.02 -15.82 -5.09
N LEU A 99 -1.09 -16.46 -4.38
CA LEU A 99 -0.49 -15.92 -3.16
C LEU A 99 0.14 -14.55 -3.37
N LEU A 100 0.89 -14.36 -4.46
CA LEU A 100 1.51 -13.08 -4.80
C LEU A 100 0.49 -11.97 -5.11
N ARG A 101 -0.59 -12.31 -5.81
CA ARG A 101 -1.65 -11.33 -6.16
C ARG A 101 -2.44 -10.94 -4.92
N ARG A 102 -2.80 -11.93 -4.09
CA ARG A 102 -3.53 -11.74 -2.84
C ARG A 102 -2.71 -10.96 -1.81
N SER A 103 -1.42 -11.27 -1.65
CA SER A 103 -0.53 -10.55 -0.74
C SER A 103 -0.38 -9.08 -1.17
N SER A 104 -0.16 -8.82 -2.47
CA SER A 104 -0.07 -7.46 -3.00
C SER A 104 -1.35 -6.66 -2.74
N ALA A 105 -2.52 -7.24 -3.02
CA ALA A 105 -3.81 -6.60 -2.77
C ALA A 105 -4.05 -6.37 -1.28
N TYR A 106 -3.67 -7.33 -0.43
CA TYR A 106 -3.79 -7.22 1.02
C TYR A 106 -2.90 -6.09 1.57
N ILE A 107 -1.65 -5.97 1.11
CA ILE A 107 -0.73 -4.89 1.50
C ILE A 107 -1.25 -3.52 1.04
N ASP A 108 -1.76 -3.41 -0.19
CA ASP A 108 -2.41 -2.16 -0.67
C ASP A 108 -3.64 -1.80 0.18
N GLY A 109 -4.46 -2.79 0.54
CA GLY A 109 -5.58 -2.61 1.46
C GLY A 109 -5.12 -2.07 2.82
N LEU A 110 -4.10 -2.68 3.42
CA LEU A 110 -3.53 -2.24 4.69
C LEU A 110 -2.99 -0.80 4.62
N ALA A 111 -2.32 -0.44 3.52
CA ALA A 111 -1.83 0.93 3.31
C ALA A 111 -2.97 1.98 3.28
N ARG A 112 -4.19 1.55 2.94
CA ARG A 112 -5.42 2.36 2.96
C ARG A 112 -6.21 2.23 4.26
N GLY A 113 -5.69 1.52 5.27
CA GLY A 113 -6.37 1.25 6.53
C GLY A 113 -7.51 0.23 6.42
N GLN A 114 -7.51 -0.60 5.37
CA GLN A 114 -8.55 -1.62 5.13
C GLN A 114 -8.00 -3.02 5.40
N LEU A 115 -8.73 -3.79 6.22
CA LEU A 115 -8.42 -5.19 6.46
C LEU A 115 -9.19 -6.07 5.48
N LEU A 116 -8.51 -6.62 4.48
CA LEU A 116 -9.12 -7.45 3.44
C LEU A 116 -9.14 -8.94 3.85
N SER A 117 -9.87 -9.26 4.92
CA SER A 117 -9.94 -10.62 5.51
C SER A 117 -10.47 -11.70 4.55
N ASN A 118 -11.18 -11.32 3.50
CA ASN A 118 -11.67 -12.24 2.47
C ASN A 118 -10.59 -12.63 1.44
N ILE A 119 -9.48 -11.88 1.37
CA ILE A 119 -8.42 -12.07 0.36
C ILE A 119 -7.23 -12.82 0.95
N PHE A 120 -6.85 -12.55 2.20
CA PHE A 120 -5.71 -13.21 2.84
C PHE A 120 -6.14 -13.87 4.17
N PRO A 121 -5.99 -15.19 4.31
CA PRO A 121 -6.45 -15.91 5.48
C PRO A 121 -5.45 -15.76 6.65
N LEU A 122 -5.41 -14.57 7.26
CA LEU A 122 -4.76 -14.44 8.56
C LEU A 122 -5.56 -15.22 9.60
N THR A 123 -4.85 -15.80 10.56
CA THR A 123 -5.48 -16.50 11.68
C THR A 123 -6.30 -15.49 12.47
N ALA A 124 -7.62 -15.56 12.33
CA ALA A 124 -8.53 -14.77 13.14
C ALA A 124 -8.47 -15.25 14.60
N PRO A 125 -8.57 -14.34 15.59
CA PRO A 125 -8.64 -14.77 16.97
C PRO A 125 -9.87 -15.63 17.23
N SER A 126 -9.67 -16.86 17.72
CA SER A 126 -10.75 -17.78 18.06
C SER A 126 -11.52 -17.36 19.33
N ASP A 127 -10.86 -16.65 20.23
CA ASP A 127 -11.39 -16.34 21.54
C ASP A 127 -12.29 -15.11 21.52
N ARG A 128 -13.29 -15.13 22.42
CA ARG A 128 -14.22 -14.02 22.62
C ARG A 128 -13.51 -12.83 23.23
N PHE A 129 -13.95 -11.63 22.85
CA PHE A 129 -13.50 -10.40 23.49
C PHE A 129 -13.99 -10.34 24.94
N ILE A 130 -13.08 -10.05 25.88
CA ILE A 130 -13.35 -10.05 27.32
C ILE A 130 -13.40 -8.61 27.84
N SER A 131 -14.43 -8.27 28.60
CA SER A 131 -14.54 -6.96 29.27
C SER A 131 -14.86 -7.16 30.74
N HIS A 132 -14.55 -6.15 31.55
CA HIS A 132 -14.89 -6.12 32.96
C HIS A 132 -15.41 -4.74 33.36
N THR A 133 -16.37 -4.69 34.27
CA THR A 133 -16.90 -3.43 34.78
C THR A 133 -16.20 -3.07 36.08
N SER A 134 -15.69 -1.85 36.17
CA SER A 134 -15.06 -1.31 37.38
C SER A 134 -15.47 0.15 37.57
N ASN A 135 -15.92 0.51 38.77
CA ASN A 135 -16.43 1.84 39.12
C ASN A 135 -17.52 2.38 38.17
N GLY A 136 -18.41 1.50 37.69
CA GLY A 136 -19.47 1.87 36.75
C GLY A 136 -19.01 2.06 35.30
N SER A 137 -17.72 1.89 35.01
CA SER A 137 -17.16 1.97 33.66
C SER A 137 -16.81 0.57 33.13
N LEU A 138 -17.04 0.36 31.83
CA LEU A 138 -16.63 -0.86 31.13
C LEU A 138 -15.19 -0.74 30.66
N TRP A 139 -14.35 -1.69 31.04
CA TRP A 139 -12.93 -1.75 30.71
C TRP A 139 -12.63 -3.00 29.88
N MET A 140 -11.75 -2.84 28.88
CA MET A 140 -11.19 -3.97 28.16
C MET A 140 -10.25 -4.75 29.07
N ASN A 141 -10.37 -6.09 29.07
CA ASN A 141 -9.40 -6.93 29.77
C ASN A 141 -8.06 -6.96 29.01
N ALA A 142 -6.92 -6.88 29.71
CA ALA A 142 -5.60 -6.92 29.09
C ALA A 142 -5.31 -8.26 28.38
N GLY A 143 -5.87 -9.37 28.84
CA GLY A 143 -5.77 -10.67 28.16
C GLY A 143 -6.39 -10.70 26.75
N ASN A 144 -7.11 -9.65 26.33
CA ASN A 144 -7.51 -9.54 24.93
C ASN A 144 -6.33 -9.37 23.97
N TYR A 145 -5.14 -8.98 24.42
CA TYR A 145 -3.97 -8.89 23.55
C TYR A 145 -3.46 -10.28 23.15
N ASP A 146 -3.59 -11.28 24.03
CA ASP A 146 -3.12 -12.65 23.78
C ASP A 146 -3.82 -13.32 22.58
N ARG A 147 -5.02 -12.82 22.25
CA ARG A 147 -5.83 -13.21 21.08
C ARG A 147 -5.07 -13.05 19.76
N TYR A 148 -4.04 -12.20 19.72
CA TYR A 148 -3.24 -11.94 18.53
C TYR A 148 -1.88 -12.64 18.55
N ASN A 149 -1.52 -13.36 19.63
CA ASN A 149 -0.19 -13.96 19.78
C ASN A 149 0.15 -14.87 18.60
N ALA A 150 -0.78 -15.74 18.17
CA ALA A 150 -0.56 -16.58 16.99
C ALA A 150 -0.06 -15.77 15.77
N THR A 151 -0.77 -14.71 15.39
CA THR A 151 -0.42 -13.86 14.24
C THR A 151 0.88 -13.10 14.47
N VAL A 152 1.08 -12.53 15.67
CA VAL A 152 2.29 -11.76 16.03
C VAL A 152 3.53 -12.66 16.07
N ASP A 153 3.42 -13.83 16.67
CA ASP A 153 4.49 -14.81 16.78
C ASP A 153 4.93 -15.28 15.39
N LEU A 154 3.98 -15.53 14.49
CA LEU A 154 4.31 -15.94 13.13
C LEU A 154 5.01 -14.83 12.34
N ILE A 155 4.52 -13.59 12.41
CA ILE A 155 5.14 -12.45 11.70
C ILE A 155 6.54 -12.17 12.25
N THR A 156 6.71 -12.20 13.57
CA THR A 156 7.99 -11.89 14.21
C THR A 156 9.01 -13.03 14.11
N ALA A 157 8.56 -14.26 13.86
CA ALA A 157 9.42 -15.41 13.64
C ALA A 157 9.89 -15.59 12.19
N LEU A 158 9.41 -14.77 11.25
CA LEU A 158 9.91 -14.79 9.87
C LEU A 158 11.38 -14.35 9.83
N ASP A 159 12.22 -15.22 9.29
CA ASP A 159 13.63 -14.93 9.07
C ASP A 159 13.78 -14.03 7.83
N ALA A 160 14.06 -12.75 8.08
CA ALA A 160 14.21 -11.75 7.02
C ALA A 160 15.42 -12.03 6.11
N GLU A 161 16.52 -12.57 6.64
CA GLU A 161 17.72 -12.88 5.85
C GLU A 161 17.42 -14.04 4.90
N GLN A 162 16.76 -15.09 5.40
CA GLN A 162 16.33 -16.21 4.55
C GLN A 162 15.29 -15.79 3.52
N LEU A 163 14.36 -14.89 3.88
CA LEU A 163 13.37 -14.36 2.95
C LEU A 163 14.02 -13.54 1.83
N VAL A 164 14.99 -12.68 2.16
CA VAL A 164 15.73 -11.90 1.16
C VAL A 164 16.56 -12.82 0.27
N ALA A 165 17.16 -13.88 0.80
CA ALA A 165 17.93 -14.84 0.00
C ALA A 165 17.10 -15.60 -1.06
N LEU A 166 15.77 -15.53 -1.02
CA LEU A 166 14.89 -16.08 -2.04
C LEU A 166 14.82 -15.22 -3.33
N PHE A 167 15.24 -13.95 -3.30
CA PHE A 167 15.07 -12.97 -4.38
C PHE A 167 16.32 -12.13 -4.65
#